data_AF-A0A2V8WU46-F1
#
_entry.id   AF-A0A2V8WU46-F1
#
_cell.length_a   1.000
_cell.length_b   1.000
_cell.length_c   1.000
_cell.angle_alpha   90.00
_cell.angle_beta   90.00
_cell.angle_gamma   90.00
#
_symmetry.space_group_name_H-M   'P 1'
#
loop_
_entity.id
_entity.type
_entity.pdbx_description
1 polymer ?
#
loop_
_entity_poly.entity_id
_entity_poly.type
_entity_poly.pdbx_seq_one_letter_code
_entity_poly.pdbx_strand_id
1 'polypeptide(L)'
;MAAEAKEQPYVIEYYYKAKWGHADEFLALFKKNHYPVLKKEMELGRMLKVTMAAPRYHATEDGRWDFRVTIVYKNAATANDNFDSAALIKQLYPDQDTYKKEEQRRFEILDSHSDVPIKDMDLDGK
;
A
#
# COMPACT_ATOMS: atom_id res chain seq x y z
N MET A 1 24.44 23.63 2.39
CA MET A 1 23.00 23.92 2.50
C MET A 1 22.28 22.75 1.87
N ALA A 2 21.59 21.93 2.66
CA ALA A 2 20.75 20.88 2.10
C ALA A 2 19.66 21.59 1.29
N ALA A 3 19.61 21.31 -0.02
CA ALA A 3 18.51 21.78 -0.84
C ALA A 3 17.23 21.40 -0.12
N GLU A 4 16.31 22.36 0.06
CA GLU A 4 14.95 22.05 0.49
C GLU A 4 14.48 20.90 -0.39
N ALA A 5 14.32 19.72 0.21
CA ALA A 5 13.78 18.58 -0.50
C ALA A 5 12.37 19.02 -0.89
N LYS A 6 12.23 19.48 -2.14
CA LYS A 6 10.95 19.97 -2.66
C LYS A 6 9.90 18.95 -2.27
N GLU A 7 8.77 19.42 -1.75
CA GLU A 7 7.60 18.60 -1.41
C GLU A 7 6.97 18.01 -2.68
N GLN A 8 7.75 17.27 -3.46
CA GLN A 8 7.32 16.59 -4.66
C GLN A 8 6.63 15.30 -4.23
N PRO A 9 5.42 15.03 -4.74
CA PRO A 9 4.74 13.77 -4.49
C PRO A 9 5.65 12.59 -4.80
N TYR A 10 5.63 11.59 -3.92
CA TYR A 10 6.46 10.40 -4.05
C TYR A 10 5.56 9.18 -4.19
N VAL A 11 5.73 8.44 -5.29
CA VAL A 11 4.83 7.34 -5.64
C VAL A 11 5.50 6.01 -5.33
N ILE A 12 4.76 5.14 -4.64
CA ILE A 12 5.14 3.74 -4.44
C ILE A 12 3.99 2.87 -4.94
N GLU A 13 4.33 1.84 -5.71
CA GLU A 13 3.40 0.78 -6.10
C GLU A 13 3.67 -0.48 -5.30
N TYR A 14 2.61 -1.03 -4.73
CA TYR A 14 2.59 -2.22 -3.90
C TYR A 14 1.88 -3.33 -4.67
N TYR A 15 2.63 -4.33 -5.09
CA TYR A 15 2.11 -5.46 -5.84
C TYR A 15 1.85 -6.63 -4.89
N TYR A 16 0.68 -7.26 -5.04
CA TYR A 16 0.25 -8.40 -4.26
C TYR A 16 -0.12 -9.54 -5.19
N LYS A 17 0.51 -10.70 -4.98
CA LYS A 17 0.14 -11.96 -5.62
C LYS A 17 -0.44 -12.87 -4.54
N ALA A 18 -1.73 -13.13 -4.63
CA ALA A 18 -2.43 -14.03 -3.71
C ALA A 18 -2.26 -15.49 -4.18
N LYS A 19 -2.27 -16.40 -3.21
CA LYS A 19 -2.46 -17.83 -3.45
C LYS A 19 -3.77 -18.03 -4.22
N TRP A 20 -3.77 -18.98 -5.15
CA TRP A 20 -4.98 -19.33 -5.89
C TRP A 20 -6.17 -19.59 -4.96
N GLY A 21 -7.34 -19.00 -5.29
CA GLY A 21 -8.55 -19.08 -4.46
C GLY A 21 -8.65 -18.07 -3.32
N HIS A 22 -7.59 -17.28 -3.04
CA HIS A 22 -7.56 -16.35 -1.92
C HIS A 22 -7.61 -14.86 -2.29
N ALA A 23 -7.73 -14.51 -3.59
CA ALA A 23 -7.74 -13.11 -4.02
C ALA A 23 -8.90 -12.29 -3.39
N ASP A 24 -10.11 -12.86 -3.34
CA ASP A 24 -11.27 -12.19 -2.73
C ASP A 24 -11.15 -12.10 -1.21
N GLU A 25 -10.58 -13.12 -0.56
CA GLU A 25 -10.27 -13.10 0.88
C GLU A 25 -9.27 -11.99 1.19
N PHE A 26 -8.19 -11.88 0.40
CA PHE A 26 -7.23 -10.79 0.53
C PHE A 26 -7.89 -9.43 0.38
N LEU A 27 -8.72 -9.25 -0.66
CA LEU A 27 -9.42 -7.98 -0.89
C LEU A 27 -10.37 -7.62 0.25
N ALA A 28 -11.09 -8.59 0.80
CA ALA A 28 -11.98 -8.40 1.93
C ALA A 28 -11.20 -7.96 3.18
N LEU A 29 -10.10 -8.66 3.51
CA LEU A 29 -9.24 -8.32 4.64
C LEU A 29 -8.57 -6.96 4.44
N PHE A 30 -8.06 -6.66 3.25
CA PHE A 30 -7.47 -5.37 2.91
C PHE A 30 -8.47 -4.22 3.13
N LYS A 31 -9.70 -4.36 2.62
CA LYS A 31 -10.75 -3.34 2.79
C LYS A 31 -11.18 -3.17 4.25
N LYS A 32 -11.26 -4.26 5.00
CA LYS A 32 -11.70 -4.25 6.40
C LYS A 32 -10.65 -3.63 7.33
N ASN A 33 -9.38 -3.99 7.13
CA ASN A 33 -8.33 -3.76 8.13
C ASN A 33 -7.25 -2.78 7.66
N HIS A 34 -6.72 -2.95 6.46
CA HIS A 34 -5.58 -2.14 6.01
C HIS A 34 -6.00 -0.77 5.47
N TYR A 35 -7.03 -0.73 4.61
CA TYR A 35 -7.47 0.49 3.95
C TYR A 35 -7.95 1.59 4.92
N PRO A 36 -8.68 1.30 6.02
CA PRO A 36 -9.06 2.34 6.99
C PRO A 36 -7.86 3.01 7.66
N VAL A 37 -6.77 2.26 7.92
CA VAL A 37 -5.51 2.83 8.44
C VAL A 37 -4.91 3.79 7.42
N LEU A 38 -4.81 3.36 6.15
CA LEU A 38 -4.31 4.22 5.08
C LEU A 38 -5.15 5.49 4.91
N LYS A 39 -6.48 5.39 5.01
CA LYS A 39 -7.38 6.55 5.01
C LYS A 39 -7.09 7.51 6.15
N LYS A 40 -6.84 7.02 7.37
CA LYS A 40 -6.46 7.89 8.50
C LYS A 40 -5.14 8.59 8.26
N GLU A 41 -4.16 7.91 7.71
CA GLU A 41 -2.89 8.54 7.35
C GLU A 41 -3.03 9.56 6.19
N MET A 42 -3.97 9.35 5.26
CA MET A 42 -4.36 10.38 4.29
C MET A 42 -4.98 11.60 4.97
N GLU A 43 -5.89 11.40 5.94
CA GLU A 43 -6.49 12.50 6.74
C GLU A 43 -5.42 13.29 7.53
N LEU A 44 -4.34 12.63 7.95
CA LEU A 44 -3.17 13.26 8.57
C LEU A 44 -2.26 13.98 7.57
N GLY A 45 -2.56 13.95 6.27
CA GLY A 45 -1.79 14.62 5.22
C GLY A 45 -0.49 13.92 4.83
N ARG A 46 -0.27 12.67 5.27
CA ARG A 46 0.92 11.88 4.90
C ARG A 46 0.86 11.40 3.46
N MET A 47 -0.34 11.03 3.03
CA MET A 47 -0.64 10.52 1.69
C MET A 47 -1.65 11.43 1.00
N LEU A 48 -1.39 11.71 -0.28
CA LEU A 48 -2.28 12.47 -1.15
C LEU A 48 -3.36 11.57 -1.77
N LYS A 49 -3.02 10.30 -2.06
CA LYS A 49 -3.93 9.37 -2.73
C LYS A 49 -3.55 7.92 -2.48
N VAL A 50 -4.57 7.06 -2.37
CA VAL A 50 -4.45 5.59 -2.39
C VAL A 50 -5.42 5.04 -3.41
N THR A 51 -4.95 4.21 -4.34
CA THR A 51 -5.79 3.51 -5.32
C THR A 51 -5.40 2.05 -5.42
N MET A 52 -6.36 1.17 -5.71
CA MET A 52 -6.11 -0.24 -6.01
C MET A 52 -6.63 -0.57 -7.40
N ALA A 53 -5.83 -1.32 -8.17
CA ALA A 53 -6.19 -1.88 -9.46
C ALA A 53 -5.90 -3.39 -9.47
N ALA A 54 -6.56 -4.12 -10.36
CA ALA A 54 -6.32 -5.53 -10.64
C ALA A 54 -6.21 -5.72 -12.16
N PRO A 55 -5.47 -6.72 -12.66
CA PRO A 55 -5.51 -7.06 -14.07
C PRO A 55 -6.93 -7.47 -14.46
N ARG A 56 -7.39 -7.05 -15.64
CA ARG A 56 -8.71 -7.45 -16.16
C ARG A 56 -8.75 -8.91 -16.62
N TYR A 57 -7.59 -9.44 -17.04
CA TYR A 57 -7.41 -10.78 -17.56
C TYR A 57 -6.20 -11.44 -16.90
N HIS A 58 -6.11 -12.77 -16.97
CA HIS A 58 -4.98 -13.51 -16.43
C HIS A 58 -3.67 -13.16 -17.14
N ALA A 59 -2.60 -13.01 -16.37
CA ALA A 59 -1.23 -12.96 -16.85
C ALA A 59 -0.60 -14.36 -16.81
N THR A 60 0.63 -14.50 -17.32
CA THR A 60 1.44 -15.70 -17.09
C THR A 60 1.74 -15.85 -15.60
N GLU A 61 1.98 -17.08 -15.12
CA GLU A 61 2.13 -17.32 -13.68
C GLU A 61 3.37 -16.61 -13.08
N ASP A 62 4.44 -16.47 -13.85
CA ASP A 62 5.66 -15.76 -13.48
C ASP A 62 5.45 -14.24 -13.41
N GLY A 63 4.63 -13.68 -14.30
CA GLY A 63 4.28 -12.26 -14.34
C GLY A 63 3.01 -11.89 -13.56
N ARG A 64 2.36 -12.86 -12.90
CA ARG A 64 1.07 -12.66 -12.23
C ARG A 64 1.21 -11.78 -10.99
N TRP A 65 0.35 -10.78 -10.94
CA TRP A 65 -0.03 -10.05 -9.74
C TRP A 65 -1.56 -9.94 -9.73
N ASP A 66 -2.18 -9.95 -8.56
CA ASP A 66 -3.65 -9.92 -8.44
C ASP A 66 -4.13 -8.51 -8.07
N PHE A 67 -3.36 -7.79 -7.25
CA PHE A 67 -3.65 -6.41 -6.90
C PHE A 67 -2.41 -5.53 -6.97
N ARG A 68 -2.58 -4.31 -7.47
CA ARG A 68 -1.61 -3.22 -7.38
C ARG A 68 -2.23 -2.09 -6.59
N VAL A 69 -1.63 -1.74 -5.47
CA VAL A 69 -1.98 -0.53 -4.71
C VAL A 69 -0.96 0.55 -5.04
N THR A 70 -1.43 1.69 -5.52
CA THR A 70 -0.59 2.87 -5.75
C THR A 70 -0.84 3.86 -4.62
N ILE A 71 0.20 4.20 -3.88
CA ILE A 71 0.18 5.24 -2.86
C ILE A 71 1.00 6.42 -3.35
N VAL A 72 0.38 7.60 -3.32
CA VAL A 72 1.04 8.88 -3.58
C VAL A 72 1.27 9.55 -2.22
N TYR A 73 2.49 9.52 -1.74
CA TYR A 73 2.91 10.23 -0.52
C TYR A 73 3.13 11.71 -0.79
N LYS A 74 3.00 12.53 0.26
CA LYS A 74 3.27 13.97 0.16
C LYS A 74 4.69 14.26 -0.34
N ASN A 75 5.67 13.50 0.13
CA ASN A 75 7.05 13.55 -0.31
C ASN A 75 7.83 12.28 0.09
N ALA A 76 9.06 12.15 -0.42
CA ALA A 76 9.93 11.00 -0.15
C ALA A 76 10.32 10.89 1.33
N ALA A 77 10.49 12.01 2.06
CA ALA A 77 10.83 11.97 3.47
C ALA A 77 9.70 11.34 4.30
N THR A 78 8.45 11.72 4.03
CA THR A 78 7.26 11.12 4.65
C THR A 78 7.11 9.64 4.30
N ALA A 79 7.41 9.25 3.05
CA ALA A 79 7.30 7.86 2.62
C ALA A 79 8.35 6.92 3.28
N ASN A 80 9.47 7.47 3.74
CA ASN A 80 10.59 6.71 4.30
C ASN A 80 10.89 7.06 5.77
N ASP A 81 9.94 7.72 6.46
CA ASP A 81 10.10 8.01 7.89
C ASP A 81 9.74 6.80 8.77
N ASN A 82 9.91 6.95 10.09
CA ASN A 82 9.58 5.92 11.07
C ASN A 82 8.20 6.14 11.69
N PHE A 83 7.21 6.57 10.90
CA PHE A 83 5.86 6.79 11.43
C PHE A 83 5.24 5.49 11.95
N ASP A 84 4.71 5.55 13.17
CA ASP A 84 4.06 4.42 13.83
C ASP A 84 2.53 4.61 13.85
N SER A 85 1.83 3.78 13.09
CA SER A 85 0.37 3.78 13.01
C SER A 85 -0.31 3.08 14.19
N ALA A 86 0.41 2.60 15.21
CA ALA A 86 -0.15 1.86 16.34
C ALA A 86 -1.25 2.60 17.10
N ALA A 87 -1.12 3.93 17.27
CA ALA A 87 -2.16 4.74 17.91
C ALA A 87 -3.45 4.77 17.07
N LEU A 88 -3.33 4.92 15.75
CA LEU A 88 -4.46 4.88 14.82
C LEU A 88 -5.14 3.50 14.83
N ILE A 89 -4.33 2.44 14.78
CA ILE A 89 -4.82 1.06 14.80
C ILE A 89 -5.61 0.78 16.08
N LYS A 90 -5.13 1.19 17.26
CA LYS A 90 -5.85 1.01 18.53
C LYS A 90 -7.18 1.76 18.57
N GLN A 91 -7.24 2.94 17.94
CA GLN A 91 -8.47 3.72 17.85
C GLN A 91 -9.47 3.10 16.88
N LEU A 92 -8.99 2.60 15.73
CA LEU A 92 -9.84 2.00 14.70
C LEU A 92 -10.36 0.60 15.09
N TYR A 93 -9.56 -0.16 15.83
CA TYR A 93 -9.83 -1.58 16.12
C TYR A 93 -9.73 -1.86 17.63
N PRO A 94 -10.80 -1.65 18.41
CA PRO A 94 -10.79 -1.96 19.84
C PRO A 94 -10.50 -3.45 20.13
N ASP A 95 -10.98 -4.36 19.28
CA ASP A 95 -10.62 -5.78 19.31
C ASP A 95 -9.29 -6.02 18.59
N GLN A 96 -8.20 -5.87 19.35
CA GLN A 96 -6.84 -6.03 18.86
C GLN A 96 -6.48 -7.48 18.51
N ASP A 97 -7.10 -8.46 19.14
CA ASP A 97 -6.78 -9.87 18.91
C ASP A 97 -7.34 -10.33 17.57
N THR A 98 -8.58 -9.94 17.25
CA THR A 98 -9.16 -10.19 15.93
C THR A 98 -8.38 -9.45 14.84
N TYR A 99 -8.07 -8.16 15.04
CA TYR A 99 -7.31 -7.38 14.07
C TYR A 99 -5.95 -8.02 13.73
N LYS A 100 -5.18 -8.43 14.75
CA LYS A 100 -3.87 -9.08 14.55
C LYS A 100 -3.98 -10.39 13.78
N LYS A 101 -4.94 -11.26 14.14
CA LYS A 101 -5.15 -12.54 13.46
C LYS A 101 -5.52 -12.33 11.99
N GLU A 102 -6.36 -11.34 11.70
CA GLU A 102 -6.81 -11.05 10.35
C GLU A 102 -5.72 -10.38 9.49
N GLU A 103 -4.91 -9.48 10.06
CA GLU A 103 -3.76 -8.90 9.35
C GLU A 103 -2.67 -9.93 9.10
N GLN A 104 -2.41 -10.83 10.06
CA GLN A 104 -1.55 -11.98 9.84
C GLN A 104 -2.08 -12.83 8.69
N ARG A 105 -3.38 -13.18 8.72
CA ARG A 105 -4.03 -13.96 7.67
C ARG A 105 -3.92 -13.30 6.29
N ARG A 106 -4.07 -11.98 6.22
CA ARG A 106 -3.95 -11.20 4.98
C ARG A 106 -2.59 -11.38 4.31
N PHE A 107 -1.52 -11.55 5.08
CA PHE A 107 -0.19 -11.83 4.56
C PHE A 107 0.06 -13.32 4.31
N GLU A 108 -0.45 -14.22 5.16
CA GLU A 108 -0.29 -15.67 5.00
C GLU A 108 -0.84 -16.19 3.67
N ILE A 109 -1.84 -15.52 3.10
CA ILE A 109 -2.47 -15.89 1.83
C ILE A 109 -1.80 -15.29 0.60
N LEU A 110 -0.65 -14.62 0.76
CA LEU A 110 0.16 -14.13 -0.37
C LEU A 110 1.21 -15.16 -0.76
N ASP A 111 1.44 -15.28 -2.07
CA ASP A 111 2.62 -15.93 -2.64
C ASP A 111 3.80 -14.95 -2.72
N SER A 112 3.52 -13.68 -3.06
CA SER A 112 4.54 -12.63 -3.09
C SER A 112 3.96 -11.24 -2.86
N HIS A 113 4.82 -10.35 -2.38
CA HIS A 113 4.56 -8.93 -2.21
C HIS A 113 5.81 -8.14 -2.59
N SER A 114 5.63 -7.00 -3.26
CA SER A 114 6.74 -6.14 -3.66
C SER A 114 6.36 -4.67 -3.56
N ASP A 115 7.28 -3.89 -3.01
CA ASP A 115 7.16 -2.44 -2.84
C ASP A 115 8.10 -1.79 -3.83
N VAL A 116 7.55 -1.03 -4.77
CA VAL A 116 8.28 -0.51 -5.93
C VAL A 116 8.13 1.00 -5.96
N PRO A 117 9.12 1.75 -5.42
CA PRO A 117 9.18 3.18 -5.61
C PRO A 117 9.28 3.53 -7.10
N ILE A 118 8.45 4.46 -7.54
CA ILE A 118 8.36 4.83 -8.95
C ILE A 118 9.16 6.11 -9.19
N LYS A 119 10.01 6.06 -10.21
CA LYS A 119 10.72 7.23 -10.74
C LYS A 119 10.16 7.57 -12.11
N ASP A 120 9.60 8.75 -12.23
CA ASP A 120 9.18 9.28 -13.52
C ASP A 120 10.41 9.60 -14.38
N MET A 121 10.31 9.29 -15.67
CA MET A 121 11.34 9.58 -16.66
C MET A 121 10.92 10.82 -17.46
N ASP A 122 11.86 11.76 -17.62
CA ASP A 122 11.66 12.91 -18.50
C ASP A 122 11.72 12.45 -19.97
N LEU A 123 10.62 12.65 -20.69
CA LEU A 123 10.50 12.27 -22.10
C LEU A 123 10.83 13.43 -23.04
N ASP A 124 10.79 14.67 -22.54
CA ASP A 124 11.02 15.89 -23.32
C ASP A 124 12.45 16.44 -23.13
N GLY A 125 13.30 15.69 -22.44
CA GLY A 125 14.68 16.07 -22.14
C GLY A 125 15.46 16.44 -23.40
N LYS A 126 15.99 17.66 -23.43
CA LYS A 126 17.01 18.09 -24.41
C LYS A 126 18.33 17.38 -24.16
#